data_AF-A0A0R1QFZ1-F1
#
_entry.id   AF-A0A0R1QFZ1-F1
#
_cell.length_a   1.000
_cell.length_b   1.000
_cell.length_c   1.000
_cell.angle_alpha   90.00
_cell.angle_beta   90.00
_cell.angle_gamma   90.00
#
_symmetry.space_group_name_H-M   'P 1'
#
loop_
_entity.id
_entity.type
_entity.pdbx_description
1 polymer ?
#
loop_
_entity_poly.entity_id
_entity_poly.type
_entity_poly.pdbx_seq_one_letter_code
_entity_poly.pdbx_strand_id
1 'polypeptide(L)'
;MVEAVTTYVQNLHEYSKIEAGMIEALIEYAPVQTGLTWITPVYQAVMKAPQAATQLQVKRLIAYCGVVANAAVLAPDLEVMDQVVDWMSELKQLIPEDPIVAYNCRVVEALYDEQLTPNSETKAQLVAVVKAVKYIDPPHYYTEFSQYMIAQGWLTVEDFACAKS
;
A
#
# COMPACT_ATOMS: atom_id res chain seq x y z
N MET A 1 7.59 15.52 17.45
CA MET A 1 6.26 15.21 16.88
C MET A 1 6.15 13.73 16.55
N VAL A 2 7.06 13.19 15.73
CA VAL A 2 7.16 11.73 15.43
C VAL A 2 7.18 10.86 16.69
N GLU A 3 7.95 11.22 17.71
CA GLU A 3 8.03 10.48 18.98
C GLU A 3 6.70 10.47 19.76
N ALA A 4 5.97 11.59 19.79
CA ALA A 4 4.68 11.69 20.46
C ALA A 4 3.61 10.84 19.76
N VAL A 5 3.62 10.82 18.43
CA VAL A 5 2.72 9.99 17.62
C VAL A 5 3.08 8.52 17.79
N THR A 6 4.37 8.18 17.74
CA THR A 6 4.85 6.82 17.99
C THR A 6 4.38 6.31 19.34
N THR A 7 4.52 7.15 20.38
CA THR A 7 4.06 6.82 21.73
C THR A 7 2.54 6.65 21.77
N TYR A 8 1.77 7.55 21.14
CA TYR A 8 0.32 7.44 21.06
C TYR A 8 -0.12 6.12 20.41
N VAL A 9 0.39 5.85 19.21
CA VAL A 9 0.07 4.69 18.37
C VAL A 9 0.43 3.36 19.07
N GLN A 10 1.58 3.30 19.75
CA GLN A 10 2.00 2.12 20.51
C GLN A 10 1.12 1.80 21.72
N ASN A 11 0.37 2.79 22.25
CA ASN A 11 -0.51 2.60 23.40
C ASN A 11 -1.97 2.34 23.00
N LEU A 12 -2.28 2.22 21.71
CA LEU A 12 -3.63 1.96 21.24
C LEU A 12 -3.99 0.47 21.35
N HIS A 13 -5.15 0.21 21.94
CA HIS A 13 -5.77 -1.11 21.99
C HIS A 13 -6.69 -1.38 20.79
N GLU A 14 -7.19 -0.32 20.14
CA GLU A 14 -8.03 -0.39 18.94
C GLU A 14 -7.66 0.75 17.99
N TYR A 15 -7.71 0.49 16.69
CA TYR A 15 -7.41 1.48 15.64
C TYR A 15 -8.69 1.89 14.91
N SER A 16 -8.98 3.18 14.94
CA SER A 16 -10.11 3.79 14.25
C SER A 16 -9.67 4.39 12.91
N LYS A 17 -10.60 5.06 12.22
CA LYS A 17 -10.27 5.85 11.01
C LYS A 17 -9.41 7.09 11.33
N ILE A 18 -9.38 7.56 12.58
CA ILE A 18 -8.59 8.73 12.97
C ILE A 18 -7.09 8.39 12.89
N GLU A 19 -6.71 7.24 13.44
CA GLU A 19 -5.34 6.75 13.38
C GLU A 19 -4.86 6.54 11.95
N ALA A 20 -5.74 6.05 11.07
CA ALA A 20 -5.47 5.94 9.63
C ALA A 20 -4.98 7.26 9.04
N GLY A 21 -5.79 8.31 9.20
CA GLY A 21 -5.49 9.63 8.66
C GLY A 21 -4.28 10.27 9.32
N MET A 22 -4.02 9.99 10.60
CA MET A 22 -2.80 10.42 11.27
C MET A 22 -1.56 9.76 10.68
N ILE A 23 -1.56 8.43 10.50
CA ILE A 23 -0.43 7.70 9.92
C ILE A 23 -0.16 8.21 8.49
N GLU A 24 -1.20 8.32 7.67
CA GLU A 24 -1.11 8.83 6.30
C GLU A 24 -0.52 10.25 6.25
N ALA A 25 -0.99 11.17 7.10
CA ALA A 25 -0.49 12.53 7.12
C ALA A 25 0.94 12.66 7.65
N LEU A 26 1.40 11.72 8.49
CA LEU A 26 2.67 11.84 9.19
C LEU A 26 3.79 11.00 8.59
N ILE A 27 3.46 9.97 7.81
CA ILE A 27 4.47 9.07 7.25
C ILE A 27 5.39 9.80 6.26
N GLU A 28 4.88 10.82 5.57
CA GLU A 28 5.67 11.69 4.69
C GLU A 28 6.77 12.49 5.44
N TYR A 29 6.63 12.63 6.75
CA TYR A 29 7.53 13.41 7.62
C TYR A 29 8.32 12.54 8.60
N ALA A 30 8.24 11.21 8.48
CA ALA A 30 8.92 10.26 9.35
C ALA A 30 9.77 9.29 8.52
N PRO A 31 10.84 8.70 9.10
CA PRO A 31 11.51 7.57 8.46
C PRO A 31 10.52 6.44 8.18
N VAL A 32 10.63 5.79 7.02
CA VAL A 32 9.72 4.71 6.58
C VAL A 32 9.61 3.59 7.63
N GLN A 33 10.72 3.21 8.24
CA GLN A 33 10.75 2.23 9.34
C GLN A 33 9.83 2.60 10.51
N THR A 34 9.68 3.89 10.78
CA THR A 34 8.76 4.39 11.81
C THR A 34 7.31 4.09 11.42
N GLY A 35 6.96 4.28 10.14
CA GLY A 35 5.65 3.92 9.61
C GLY A 35 5.34 2.43 9.77
N LEU A 36 6.29 1.56 9.44
CA LEU A 36 6.17 0.11 9.67
C LEU A 36 5.96 -0.20 11.16
N THR A 37 6.74 0.45 12.04
CA THR A 37 6.62 0.31 13.50
C THR A 37 5.23 0.71 14.02
N TRP A 38 4.61 1.74 13.43
CA TRP A 38 3.27 2.19 13.80
C TRP A 38 2.18 1.15 13.50
N ILE A 39 2.28 0.45 12.38
CA ILE A 39 1.26 -0.51 11.95
C ILE A 39 1.51 -1.93 12.49
N THR A 40 2.73 -2.22 12.97
CA THR A 40 3.14 -3.53 13.49
C THR A 40 2.19 -4.07 14.59
N PRO A 41 1.83 -3.30 15.65
CA PRO A 41 0.96 -3.83 16.71
C PRO A 41 -0.43 -4.22 16.20
N VAL A 42 -0.94 -3.50 15.20
CA VAL A 42 -2.25 -3.78 14.58
C VAL A 42 -2.20 -5.08 13.79
N TYR A 43 -1.16 -5.24 12.97
CA TYR A 43 -0.94 -6.47 12.23
C TYR A 43 -0.80 -7.66 13.17
N GLN A 44 0.02 -7.55 14.22
CA GLN A 44 0.17 -8.62 15.21
C GLN A 44 -1.15 -8.95 15.92
N ALA A 45 -1.96 -7.95 16.27
CA ALA A 45 -3.26 -8.17 16.89
C ALA A 45 -4.23 -8.92 15.95
N VAL A 46 -4.29 -8.55 14.67
CA VAL A 46 -5.09 -9.24 13.65
C VAL A 46 -4.61 -10.67 13.47
N MET A 47 -3.31 -10.89 13.29
CA MET A 47 -2.74 -12.21 13.03
C MET A 47 -2.71 -13.13 14.25
N LYS A 48 -2.79 -12.59 15.47
CA LYS A 48 -2.96 -13.39 16.70
C LYS A 48 -4.35 -14.03 16.80
N ALA A 49 -5.38 -13.40 16.23
CA ALA A 49 -6.75 -13.89 16.26
C ALA A 49 -7.47 -13.63 14.93
N PRO A 50 -7.02 -14.22 13.81
CA PRO A 50 -7.49 -13.88 12.47
C PRO A 50 -8.99 -14.17 12.29
N GLN A 51 -9.49 -15.21 12.95
CA GLN A 51 -10.91 -15.59 12.94
C GLN A 51 -11.82 -14.56 13.64
N ALA A 52 -11.26 -13.71 14.50
CA ALA A 52 -11.97 -12.63 15.19
C ALA A 52 -11.85 -11.28 14.47
N ALA A 53 -10.98 -11.18 13.46
CA ALA A 53 -10.78 -9.95 12.71
C ALA A 53 -11.97 -9.71 11.77
N THR A 54 -12.55 -8.52 11.86
CA THR A 54 -13.59 -8.09 10.91
C THR A 54 -12.97 -7.75 9.55
N GLN A 55 -13.73 -7.93 8.47
CA GLN A 55 -13.27 -7.52 7.13
C GLN A 55 -12.83 -6.04 7.09
N LEU A 56 -13.52 -5.17 7.83
CA LEU A 56 -13.19 -3.75 7.90
C LEU A 56 -11.81 -3.50 8.53
N GLN A 57 -11.44 -4.25 9.58
CA GLN A 57 -10.11 -4.15 10.19
C GLN A 57 -9.02 -4.60 9.22
N VAL A 58 -9.23 -5.73 8.53
CA VAL A 58 -8.28 -6.23 7.52
C VAL A 58 -8.10 -5.24 6.38
N LYS A 59 -9.19 -4.69 5.84
CA LYS A 59 -9.16 -3.66 4.78
C LYS A 59 -8.40 -2.40 5.20
N ARG A 60 -8.61 -1.93 6.43
CA ARG A 60 -7.89 -0.76 6.96
C ARG A 60 -6.40 -1.05 7.09
N LEU A 61 -6.04 -2.22 7.61
CA LEU A 61 -4.64 -2.59 7.76
C LEU A 61 -3.93 -2.72 6.40
N ILE A 62 -4.61 -3.27 5.39
CA ILE A 62 -4.12 -3.29 4.00
C ILE A 62 -3.92 -1.87 3.46
N ALA A 63 -4.83 -0.93 3.74
CA ALA A 63 -4.65 0.46 3.36
C ALA A 63 -3.43 1.08 4.07
N TYR A 64 -3.20 0.78 5.34
CA TYR A 64 -2.01 1.26 6.07
C TYR A 64 -0.73 0.67 5.49
N CYS A 65 -0.75 -0.61 5.14
CA CYS A 65 0.34 -1.25 4.41
C CYS A 65 0.62 -0.53 3.08
N GLY A 66 -0.42 -0.17 2.32
CA GLY A 66 -0.27 0.61 1.09
C GLY A 66 0.38 1.99 1.30
N VAL A 67 0.01 2.69 2.37
CA VAL A 67 0.62 3.97 2.76
C VAL A 67 2.11 3.80 3.12
N VAL A 68 2.46 2.78 3.91
CA VAL A 68 3.85 2.47 4.27
C VAL A 68 4.65 2.04 3.05
N ALA A 69 4.08 1.18 2.18
CA ALA A 69 4.69 0.77 0.93
C ALA A 69 4.99 1.97 0.04
N ASN A 70 4.03 2.89 -0.13
CA ASN A 70 4.22 4.09 -0.91
C ASN A 70 5.42 4.91 -0.42
N ALA A 71 5.53 5.11 0.90
CA ALA A 71 6.68 5.79 1.50
C ALA A 71 7.99 5.00 1.30
N ALA A 72 7.96 3.68 1.42
CA ALA A 72 9.10 2.80 1.21
C ALA A 72 9.60 2.82 -0.24
N VAL A 73 8.69 2.87 -1.22
CA VAL A 73 9.04 3.02 -2.63
C VAL A 73 9.73 4.36 -2.88
N LEU A 74 9.23 5.45 -2.26
CA LEU A 74 9.83 6.78 -2.40
C LEU A 74 11.20 6.91 -1.71
N ALA A 75 11.43 6.20 -0.60
CA ALA A 75 12.68 6.19 0.16
C ALA A 75 13.62 5.01 -0.18
N PRO A 76 13.48 4.44 -1.39
CA PRO A 76 13.82 3.06 -1.78
C PRO A 76 14.23 2.09 -0.64
N ASP A 77 13.32 1.84 0.30
CA ASP A 77 13.53 0.93 1.44
C ASP A 77 12.98 -0.46 1.13
N LEU A 78 13.83 -1.31 0.53
CA LEU A 78 13.44 -2.66 0.10
C LEU A 78 13.12 -3.60 1.27
N GLU A 79 13.70 -3.38 2.46
CA GLU A 79 13.43 -4.22 3.63
C GLU A 79 12.01 -3.97 4.14
N VAL A 80 11.59 -2.70 4.20
CA VAL A 80 10.20 -2.38 4.55
C VAL A 80 9.23 -2.87 3.48
N MET A 81 9.58 -2.72 2.19
CA MET A 81 8.72 -3.20 1.11
C MET A 81 8.49 -4.71 1.16
N ASP A 82 9.57 -5.50 1.34
CA ASP A 82 9.50 -6.96 1.47
C ASP A 82 8.55 -7.36 2.61
N GLN A 83 8.74 -6.75 3.79
CA GLN A 83 7.91 -7.03 4.96
C GLN A 83 6.43 -6.66 4.73
N VAL A 84 6.17 -5.53 4.06
CA VAL A 84 4.82 -5.07 3.75
C VAL A 84 4.13 -5.98 2.73
N VAL A 85 4.83 -6.42 1.68
CA VAL A 85 4.30 -7.37 0.70
C VAL A 85 3.90 -8.68 1.36
N ASP A 86 4.75 -9.21 2.24
CA ASP A 86 4.45 -10.41 3.03
C ASP A 86 3.17 -10.24 3.86
N TRP A 87 3.07 -9.12 4.61
CA TRP A 87 1.87 -8.85 5.42
C TRP A 87 0.61 -8.70 4.57
N MET A 88 0.69 -8.00 3.44
CA MET A 88 -0.44 -7.83 2.53
C MET A 88 -0.89 -9.15 1.91
N SER A 89 0.06 -10.05 1.62
CA SER A 89 -0.23 -11.40 1.13
C SER A 89 -1.03 -12.21 2.16
N GLU A 90 -0.58 -12.21 3.42
CA GLU A 90 -1.29 -12.89 4.51
C GLU A 90 -2.68 -12.30 4.78
N LEU A 91 -2.78 -10.97 4.85
CA LEU A 91 -4.04 -10.26 5.09
C LEU A 91 -5.05 -10.49 3.98
N LYS A 92 -4.61 -10.57 2.72
CA LYS A 92 -5.46 -10.89 1.57
C LYS A 92 -6.12 -12.27 1.71
N GLN A 93 -5.46 -13.25 2.32
CA GLN A 93 -6.05 -14.58 2.55
C GLN A 93 -7.21 -14.56 3.54
N LEU A 94 -7.35 -13.50 4.34
CA LEU A 94 -8.46 -13.36 5.30
C LEU A 94 -9.76 -12.89 4.63
N ILE A 95 -9.67 -12.26 3.45
CA ILE A 95 -10.80 -11.74 2.66
C ILE A 95 -10.57 -11.93 1.14
N PRO A 96 -10.36 -13.18 0.68
CA PRO A 96 -9.93 -13.46 -0.69
C PRO A 96 -10.95 -13.09 -1.76
N GLU A 97 -12.22 -12.92 -1.38
CA GLU A 97 -13.31 -12.55 -2.27
C GLU A 97 -13.35 -11.06 -2.63
N ASP A 98 -12.59 -10.21 -1.92
CA ASP A 98 -12.65 -8.76 -2.13
C ASP A 98 -11.72 -8.31 -3.26
N PRO A 99 -12.26 -7.83 -4.40
CA PRO A 99 -11.45 -7.46 -5.56
C PRO A 99 -10.63 -6.19 -5.34
N ILE A 100 -11.08 -5.26 -4.48
CA ILE A 100 -10.36 -4.02 -4.19
C ILE A 100 -9.11 -4.35 -3.36
N VAL A 101 -9.26 -5.26 -2.39
CA VAL A 101 -8.13 -5.78 -1.61
C VAL A 101 -7.13 -6.49 -2.51
N ALA A 102 -7.59 -7.39 -3.37
CA ALA A 102 -6.71 -8.11 -4.29
C ALA A 102 -5.95 -7.14 -5.21
N TYR A 103 -6.61 -6.09 -5.69
CA TYR A 103 -6.01 -5.03 -6.50
C TYR A 103 -4.96 -4.23 -5.72
N ASN A 104 -5.28 -3.76 -4.51
CA ASN A 104 -4.35 -2.97 -3.70
C ASN A 104 -3.07 -3.76 -3.36
N CYS A 105 -3.20 -5.03 -2.99
CA CYS A 105 -2.03 -5.90 -2.79
C CYS A 105 -1.21 -6.01 -4.09
N ARG A 106 -1.87 -6.20 -5.23
CA ARG A 106 -1.16 -6.38 -6.51
C ARG A 106 -0.44 -5.11 -6.97
N VAL A 107 -0.96 -3.92 -6.65
CA VAL A 107 -0.26 -2.65 -6.90
C VAL A 107 1.06 -2.60 -6.13
N VAL A 108 1.02 -2.93 -4.84
CA VAL A 108 2.21 -2.92 -3.98
C VAL A 108 3.22 -3.99 -4.40
N GLU A 109 2.77 -5.20 -4.71
CA GLU A 109 3.62 -6.26 -5.27
C GLU A 109 4.31 -5.82 -6.58
N ALA A 110 3.57 -5.24 -7.52
CA ALA A 110 4.14 -4.82 -8.80
C ALA A 110 5.12 -3.65 -8.65
N LEU A 111 4.88 -2.74 -7.70
CA LEU A 111 5.84 -1.71 -7.34
C LEU A 111 7.12 -2.31 -6.76
N TYR A 112 6.99 -3.30 -5.86
CA TYR A 112 8.14 -3.99 -5.28
C TYR A 112 8.96 -4.72 -6.34
N ASP A 113 8.32 -5.48 -7.23
CA ASP A 113 8.97 -6.22 -8.31
C ASP A 113 9.80 -5.28 -9.21
N GLU A 114 9.25 -4.12 -9.56
CA GLU A 114 9.92 -3.09 -10.35
C GLU A 114 11.09 -2.43 -9.62
N GLN A 115 11.00 -2.26 -8.29
CA GLN A 115 12.12 -1.75 -7.50
C GLN A 115 13.24 -2.78 -7.32
N LEU A 116 12.87 -4.04 -7.09
CA LEU A 116 13.82 -5.12 -6.81
C LEU A 116 14.58 -5.54 -8.08
N THR A 117 13.88 -5.62 -9.21
CA THR A 117 14.43 -6.10 -10.48
C THR A 117 13.97 -5.27 -11.68
N PRO A 118 14.36 -3.98 -11.78
CA PRO A 118 13.85 -3.08 -12.82
C PRO A 118 14.19 -3.59 -14.22
N ASN A 119 13.16 -3.96 -14.98
CA ASN A 119 13.27 -4.41 -16.35
C ASN A 119 11.95 -4.21 -17.13
N SER A 120 11.96 -4.51 -18.43
CA SER A 120 10.77 -4.30 -19.28
C SER A 120 9.55 -5.13 -18.87
N GLU A 121 9.75 -6.31 -18.29
CA GLU A 121 8.68 -7.20 -17.85
C GLU A 121 8.02 -6.68 -16.57
N THR A 122 8.81 -6.38 -15.53
CA THR A 122 8.31 -5.83 -14.26
C THR A 122 7.61 -4.49 -14.49
N LYS A 123 8.16 -3.65 -15.37
CA LYS A 123 7.52 -2.39 -15.77
C LYS A 123 6.19 -2.63 -16.47
N ALA A 124 6.13 -3.56 -17.42
CA ALA A 124 4.88 -3.89 -18.12
C ALA A 124 3.82 -4.44 -17.17
N GLN A 125 4.22 -5.22 -16.16
CA GLN A 125 3.33 -5.71 -15.11
C GLN A 125 2.77 -4.55 -14.27
N LEU A 126 3.63 -3.62 -13.82
CA LEU A 126 3.18 -2.43 -13.10
C LEU A 126 2.19 -1.61 -13.92
N VAL A 127 2.48 -1.35 -15.19
CA VAL A 127 1.56 -0.64 -16.11
C VAL A 127 0.21 -1.36 -16.23
N ALA A 128 0.22 -2.68 -16.41
CA ALA A 128 -1.00 -3.46 -16.54
C ALA A 128 -1.86 -3.39 -15.28
N VAL A 129 -1.23 -3.47 -14.10
CA VAL A 129 -1.91 -3.35 -12.81
C VAL A 129 -2.51 -1.95 -12.64
N VAL A 130 -1.74 -0.88 -12.84
CA VAL A 130 -2.26 0.50 -12.71
C VAL A 130 -3.40 0.75 -13.70
N LYS A 131 -3.32 0.25 -14.94
CA LYS A 131 -4.43 0.35 -15.91
C LYS A 131 -5.69 -0.41 -15.49
N ALA A 132 -5.59 -1.39 -14.60
CA ALA A 132 -6.76 -2.14 -14.13
C ALA A 132 -7.69 -1.30 -13.26
N VAL A 133 -7.18 -0.23 -12.63
CA VAL A 133 -7.96 0.66 -11.76
C VAL A 133 -9.19 1.25 -12.45
N LYS A 134 -9.13 1.46 -13.77
CA LYS A 134 -10.26 1.99 -14.57
C LYS A 134 -11.51 1.10 -14.55
N TYR A 135 -11.35 -0.17 -14.14
CA TYR A 135 -12.43 -1.14 -14.02
C TYR A 135 -12.95 -1.29 -12.59
N ILE A 136 -12.23 -0.73 -11.61
CA ILE A 136 -12.48 -0.94 -10.18
C ILE A 136 -13.00 0.35 -9.54
N ASP A 137 -12.40 1.48 -9.89
CA ASP A 137 -12.71 2.78 -9.31
C ASP A 137 -13.34 3.75 -10.32
N PRO A 138 -13.97 4.83 -9.82
CA PRO A 138 -14.50 5.89 -10.67
C PRO A 138 -13.44 6.46 -11.64
N PRO A 139 -13.85 6.93 -12.85
CA PRO A 139 -12.91 7.41 -13.87
C PRO A 139 -11.96 8.54 -13.43
N HIS A 140 -12.37 9.38 -12.46
CA HIS A 140 -11.51 10.45 -11.94
C HIS A 140 -10.31 9.88 -11.17
N TYR A 141 -10.51 8.79 -10.42
CA TYR A 141 -9.44 8.15 -9.64
C TYR A 141 -8.37 7.57 -10.55
N TYR A 142 -8.75 6.95 -11.68
CA TYR A 142 -7.78 6.51 -12.69
C TYR A 142 -6.90 7.66 -13.18
N THR A 143 -7.49 8.83 -13.40
CA THR A 143 -6.77 10.00 -13.90
C THR A 143 -5.78 10.51 -12.85
N GLU A 144 -6.24 10.69 -11.61
CA GLU A 144 -5.42 11.15 -10.49
C GLU A 144 -4.29 10.17 -10.18
N PHE A 145 -4.60 8.86 -10.12
CA PHE A 145 -3.62 7.84 -9.83
C PHE A 145 -2.57 7.72 -10.95
N SER A 146 -2.98 7.76 -12.23
CA SER A 146 -2.03 7.74 -13.35
C SER A 146 -1.10 8.96 -13.32
N GLN A 147 -1.65 10.15 -13.05
CA GLN A 147 -0.86 11.37 -12.90
C GLN A 147 0.11 11.29 -11.73
N TYR A 148 -0.31 10.71 -10.61
CA TYR A 148 0.54 10.47 -9.45
C TYR A 148 1.73 9.56 -9.81
N MET A 149 1.48 8.41 -10.43
CA MET A 149 2.53 7.46 -10.84
C MET A 149 3.54 8.10 -11.81
N ILE A 150 3.06 8.98 -12.71
CA ILE A 150 3.93 9.75 -13.61
C ILE A 150 4.74 10.80 -12.85
N ALA A 151 4.12 11.53 -11.92
CA ALA A 151 4.79 12.57 -11.13
C ALA A 151 5.90 11.99 -10.25
N GLN A 152 5.75 10.75 -9.76
CA GLN A 152 6.80 10.04 -9.02
C GLN A 152 7.89 9.44 -9.92
N GLY A 153 7.74 9.52 -11.26
CA GLY A 153 8.69 8.98 -12.22
C GLY A 153 8.64 7.45 -12.37
N TRP A 154 7.63 6.79 -11.81
CA TRP A 154 7.48 5.33 -11.91
C TRP A 154 6.96 4.89 -13.28
N LEU A 155 6.09 5.69 -13.89
CA LEU A 155 5.52 5.44 -15.21
C LEU A 155 5.60 6.69 -16.08
N THR A 156 5.44 6.55 -17.40
CA THR A 156 5.45 7.68 -18.35
C THR A 156 4.09 7.90 -18.99
N VAL A 157 3.91 9.03 -19.68
CA VAL A 157 2.68 9.31 -20.42
C VAL A 157 2.43 8.24 -21.50
N GLU A 158 3.48 7.76 -22.15
CA GLU A 158 3.42 6.70 -23.16
C GLU A 158 2.92 5.38 -22.60
N ASP A 159 3.25 5.07 -21.34
CA ASP A 159 2.75 3.87 -20.66
C ASP A 159 1.22 3.88 -20.57
N PHE A 160 0.57 5.04 -20.59
CA PHE A 160 -0.89 5.20 -20.56
C PHE A 160 -1.54 5.55 -21.90
N ALA A 161 -0.75 5.81 -22.94
CA ALA A 161 -1.30 6.03 -24.26
C ALA A 161 -2.07 4.77 -24.72
N CYS A 162 -3.26 4.96 -25.30
CA CYS A 162 -3.92 3.86 -26.00
C CYS A 162 -2.96 3.34 -27.05
N ALA A 163 -2.59 2.05 -26.96
CA ALA A 163 -1.96 1.37 -28.08
C ALA A 163 -2.86 1.63 -29.30
N LYS A 164 -2.34 2.34 -30.29
CA LYS A 164 -3.03 2.48 -31.58
C LYS A 164 -3.08 1.07 -32.15
N SER A 165 -4.21 0.39 -31.93
CA SER A 165 -4.56 -0.86 -32.61
C SER A 165 -4.74 -0.59 -34.10
#